data_AF-A0A7S3CSY9-F1
#
_entry.id   AF-A0A7S3CSY9-F1
#
_cell.length_a   1.000
_cell.length_b   1.000
_cell.length_c   1.000
_cell.angle_alpha   90.00
_cell.angle_beta   90.00
_cell.angle_gamma   90.00
#
_symmetry.space_group_name_H-M   'P 1'
#
loop_
_entity.id
_entity.type
_entity.pdbx_description
1 polymer ?
#
loop_
_entity_poly.entity_id
_entity_poly.type
_entity_poly.pdbx_seq_one_letter_code
_entity_poly.pdbx_strand_id
1 'polypeptide(L)'
;MGLSRGAKGGGILRVNNQEMGSNDFGKFGAFVQQDDVLLDSFTPEESFRFAAKLRTKLSNREIEEKIDSVVERLGLKECRKTIIGGVLKKGLSGGERKRTSIGYELITDPNLLLCDEPTSGLDSSTSLRIIRMLKREARRNNLTIICTIHQPSAELFYQFDRLLLLHEGHQIYQGNVRDTTAYLSKNLHLKFGKFTNPADLVLKMTQVPKKCSPDLTVSKLVIAYEQVLEPQVQLEIEGALLSYYHVKTDINKLAKNRYSNFFIQ
;
A
#
# COMPACT_ATOMS: atom_id res chain seq x y z
N MET A 1 -16.44 16.12 3.89
CA MET A 1 -16.04 16.30 5.30
C MET A 1 -14.79 15.48 5.51
N GLY A 2 -13.63 15.95 5.91
CA GLY A 2 -13.07 17.27 6.15
C GLY A 2 -11.60 16.99 6.47
N LEU A 3 -10.69 17.24 5.51
CA LEU A 3 -9.27 17.27 5.82
C LEU A 3 -9.09 18.34 6.89
N SER A 4 -8.77 17.91 8.11
CA SER A 4 -8.57 18.84 9.21
C SER A 4 -7.48 19.82 8.83
N ARG A 5 -7.82 21.12 8.94
CA ARG A 5 -6.84 22.19 8.98
C ARG A 5 -5.80 21.83 10.06
N GLY A 6 -4.52 21.69 9.68
CA GLY A 6 -3.44 21.92 10.65
C GLY A 6 -2.39 20.83 10.89
N ALA A 7 -2.12 19.92 9.96
CA ALA A 7 -0.83 19.20 9.99
C ALA A 7 0.20 19.98 9.16
N LYS A 8 0.97 20.89 9.79
CA LYS A 8 2.23 21.40 9.22
C LYS A 8 3.34 20.46 9.64
N GLY A 9 3.62 19.45 8.82
CA GLY A 9 4.82 18.63 8.94
C GLY A 9 5.95 19.22 8.13
N GLY A 10 7.10 19.49 8.76
CA GLY A 10 8.35 19.67 8.05
C GLY A 10 8.94 18.31 7.68
N GLY A 11 9.69 18.22 6.59
CA GLY A 11 10.33 16.97 6.17
C GLY A 11 10.71 17.01 4.70
N ILE A 12 11.59 16.08 4.31
CA ILE A 12 12.04 15.93 2.93
C ILE A 12 11.50 14.61 2.41
N LEU A 13 10.68 14.66 1.36
CA LEU A 13 10.27 13.46 0.63
C LEU A 13 11.30 13.16 -0.45
N ARG A 14 11.90 11.96 -0.41
CA ARG A 14 12.80 11.48 -1.47
C ARG A 14 12.21 10.27 -2.17
N VAL A 15 12.24 10.29 -3.50
CA VAL A 15 11.89 9.14 -4.34
C VAL A 15 13.09 8.85 -5.22
N ASN A 16 13.62 7.63 -5.14
CA ASN A 16 14.86 7.26 -5.84
C ASN A 16 16.00 8.27 -5.62
N ASN A 17 16.15 8.74 -4.38
CA ASN A 17 17.12 9.74 -3.94
C ASN A 17 16.97 11.16 -4.54
N GLN A 18 15.84 11.43 -5.21
CA GLN A 18 15.51 12.77 -5.67
C GLN A 18 14.50 13.40 -4.72
N GLU A 19 14.77 14.62 -4.27
CA GLU A 19 13.83 15.38 -3.46
C GLU A 19 12.61 15.76 -4.30
N MET A 20 11.43 15.48 -3.77
CA MET A 20 10.17 15.69 -4.45
C MET A 20 9.46 16.90 -3.88
N GLY A 21 9.01 17.80 -4.77
CA GLY A 21 8.07 18.85 -4.41
C GLY A 21 6.64 18.32 -4.29
N SER A 22 5.76 19.12 -3.70
CA SER A 22 4.32 18.79 -3.56
C SER A 22 3.63 18.53 -4.91
N ASN A 23 4.14 19.11 -5.99
CA ASN A 23 3.55 19.03 -7.33
C ASN A 23 4.11 17.88 -8.19
N ASP A 24 5.10 17.13 -7.69
CA ASP A 24 5.77 16.08 -8.47
C ASP A 24 5.07 14.72 -8.38
N PHE A 25 4.16 14.53 -7.42
CA PHE A 25 3.50 13.25 -7.18
C PHE A 25 2.86 12.64 -8.44
N GLY A 26 2.12 13.46 -9.21
CA GLY A 26 1.45 12.99 -10.43
C GLY A 26 2.39 12.49 -11.54
N LYS A 27 3.70 12.71 -11.44
CA LYS A 27 4.70 12.25 -12.42
C LYS A 27 5.14 10.80 -12.18
N PHE A 28 5.06 10.31 -10.95
CA PHE A 28 5.60 9.00 -10.56
C PHE A 28 4.63 8.13 -9.75
N GLY A 29 3.66 8.77 -9.11
CA GLY A 29 2.75 8.17 -8.14
C GLY A 29 1.31 8.12 -8.64
N ALA A 30 0.57 7.15 -8.12
CA ALA A 30 -0.87 7.02 -8.29
C ALA A 30 -1.52 6.78 -6.92
N PHE A 31 -2.78 7.20 -6.76
CA PHE A 31 -3.51 7.10 -5.49
C PHE A 31 -4.88 6.48 -5.69
N VAL A 32 -5.10 5.34 -5.03
CA VAL A 32 -6.39 4.67 -4.94
C VAL A 32 -7.03 5.09 -3.63
N GLN A 33 -8.18 5.74 -3.72
CA GLN A 33 -8.94 6.22 -2.56
C GLN A 33 -9.71 5.07 -1.87
N GLN A 34 -10.09 5.28 -0.61
CA GLN A 34 -10.95 4.37 0.14
C GLN A 34 -12.30 4.19 -0.56
N ASP A 35 -12.93 5.29 -0.96
CA ASP A 35 -14.12 5.29 -1.81
C ASP A 35 -13.73 5.17 -3.29
N ASP A 36 -14.33 4.21 -3.99
CA ASP A 36 -14.05 4.01 -5.42
C ASP A 36 -14.75 5.09 -6.27
N VAL A 37 -14.03 6.18 -6.52
CA VAL A 37 -14.49 7.30 -7.37
C VAL A 37 -14.33 6.93 -8.84
N LEU A 38 -15.37 6.30 -9.38
CA LEU A 38 -15.49 5.92 -10.78
C LEU A 38 -16.79 6.47 -11.37
N LEU A 39 -16.84 6.64 -12.68
CA LEU A 39 -18.08 7.01 -13.37
C LEU A 39 -19.01 5.80 -13.43
N ASP A 40 -20.13 5.86 -12.71
CA ASP A 40 -21.05 4.72 -12.58
C ASP A 40 -21.67 4.27 -13.92
N SER A 41 -21.74 5.16 -14.92
CA SER A 41 -22.25 4.85 -16.26
C SER A 41 -21.23 4.15 -17.18
N PHE A 42 -19.94 4.16 -16.81
CA PHE A 42 -18.88 3.55 -17.61
C PHE A 42 -18.75 2.07 -17.28
N THR A 43 -18.15 1.32 -18.21
CA THR A 43 -17.59 -0.01 -17.97
C THR A 43 -16.13 0.09 -17.51
N PRO A 44 -15.54 -0.99 -16.93
CA PRO A 44 -14.11 -1.04 -16.67
C PRO A 44 -13.24 -0.68 -17.87
N GLU A 45 -13.58 -1.23 -19.04
CA GLU A 45 -12.85 -0.98 -20.29
C GLU A 45 -12.87 0.51 -20.67
N GLU A 46 -14.04 1.14 -20.64
CA GLU A 46 -14.19 2.57 -20.96
C GLU A 46 -13.45 3.45 -19.94
N SER A 47 -13.48 3.08 -18.67
CA SER A 47 -12.77 3.80 -17.60
C SER A 47 -11.26 3.75 -17.81
N PHE A 48 -10.72 2.57 -18.14
CA PHE A 48 -9.29 2.42 -18.43
C PHE A 48 -8.89 3.18 -19.69
N ARG A 49 -9.68 3.08 -20.75
CA ARG A 49 -9.46 3.83 -21.99
C ARG A 49 -9.46 5.34 -21.76
N PHE A 50 -10.41 5.83 -20.96
CA PHE A 50 -10.51 7.24 -20.61
C PHE A 50 -9.26 7.72 -19.86
N ALA A 51 -8.84 7.01 -18.80
CA ALA A 51 -7.63 7.32 -18.07
C ALA A 51 -6.38 7.27 -18.97
N ALA A 52 -6.25 6.23 -19.80
CA ALA A 52 -5.09 6.07 -20.68
C ALA A 52 -4.96 7.22 -21.68
N LYS A 53 -6.07 7.62 -22.33
CA LYS A 53 -6.08 8.72 -23.29
C LYS A 53 -5.71 10.07 -22.67
N LEU A 54 -6.05 10.29 -21.41
CA LEU A 54 -5.77 11.56 -20.72
C LEU A 54 -4.39 11.62 -20.07
N ARG A 55 -3.92 10.49 -19.52
CA ARG A 55 -2.74 10.43 -18.64
C ARG A 55 -1.51 9.84 -19.32
N THR A 56 -1.63 9.35 -20.55
CA THR A 56 -0.51 8.72 -21.29
C THR A 56 -0.38 9.29 -22.70
N LYS A 57 0.75 9.05 -23.35
CA LYS A 57 1.01 9.41 -24.75
C LYS A 57 0.92 8.21 -25.70
N LEU A 58 0.27 7.13 -25.25
CA LEU A 58 0.15 5.90 -26.01
C LEU A 58 -0.79 6.09 -27.20
N SER A 59 -0.49 5.39 -28.30
CA SER A 59 -1.40 5.28 -29.44
C SER A 59 -2.66 4.48 -29.07
N ASN A 60 -3.74 4.65 -29.84
CA ASN A 60 -4.98 3.89 -29.57
C ASN A 60 -4.75 2.37 -29.55
N ARG A 61 -3.87 1.84 -30.42
CA ARG A 61 -3.53 0.40 -30.44
C ARG A 61 -2.84 -0.04 -29.15
N GLU A 62 -1.83 0.71 -28.70
CA GLU A 62 -1.12 0.42 -27.45
C GLU A 62 -2.04 0.54 -26.22
N ILE A 63 -2.98 1.48 -26.25
CA ILE A 63 -3.99 1.62 -25.20
C ILE A 63 -4.86 0.35 -25.12
N GLU A 64 -5.38 -0.15 -26.25
CA GLU A 64 -6.20 -1.38 -26.24
C GLU A 64 -5.40 -2.60 -25.75
N GLU A 65 -4.17 -2.78 -26.23
CA GLU A 65 -3.28 -3.86 -25.79
C GLU A 65 -3.02 -3.79 -24.27
N LYS A 66 -2.85 -2.57 -23.74
CA LYS A 66 -2.66 -2.35 -22.31
C LYS A 66 -3.92 -2.61 -21.51
N ILE A 67 -5.09 -2.20 -22.00
CA ILE A 67 -6.38 -2.48 -21.38
C ILE A 67 -6.59 -3.99 -21.28
N ASP A 68 -6.34 -4.74 -22.36
CA ASP A 68 -6.45 -6.20 -22.38
C ASP A 68 -5.55 -6.83 -21.30
N SER A 69 -4.31 -6.36 -21.21
CA SER A 69 -3.35 -6.81 -20.20
C SER A 69 -3.81 -6.50 -18.77
N VAL A 70 -4.31 -5.29 -18.50
CA VAL A 70 -4.80 -4.90 -17.17
C VAL A 70 -6.04 -5.71 -16.79
N VAL A 71 -6.99 -5.88 -17.72
CA VAL A 71 -8.23 -6.65 -17.48
C VAL A 71 -7.92 -8.11 -17.11
N GLU A 72 -6.96 -8.75 -17.77
CA GLU A 72 -6.46 -10.09 -17.38
C GLU A 72 -5.92 -10.10 -15.96
N ARG A 73 -4.94 -9.23 -15.69
CA ARG A 73 -4.14 -9.30 -14.45
C ARG A 73 -4.97 -9.04 -13.21
N LEU A 74 -6.00 -8.21 -13.35
CA LEU A 74 -6.96 -7.90 -12.29
C LEU A 74 -8.15 -8.86 -12.28
N GLY A 75 -8.24 -9.79 -13.24
CA GLY A 75 -9.33 -10.78 -13.32
C GLY A 75 -10.69 -10.14 -13.55
N LEU A 76 -10.76 -9.16 -14.45
CA LEU A 76 -11.96 -8.38 -14.78
C LEU A 76 -12.60 -8.81 -16.10
N LYS A 77 -12.18 -9.93 -16.70
CA LYS A 77 -12.67 -10.40 -18.01
C LYS A 77 -14.19 -10.52 -18.08
N GLU A 78 -14.79 -11.22 -17.12
CA GLU A 78 -16.23 -11.49 -17.09
C GLU A 78 -17.06 -10.22 -16.94
N CYS A 79 -16.52 -9.20 -16.27
CA CYS A 79 -17.21 -7.95 -15.98
C CYS A 79 -16.68 -6.74 -16.78
N ARG A 80 -15.81 -6.99 -17.76
CA ARG A 80 -15.13 -5.96 -18.58
C ARG A 80 -16.08 -4.95 -19.21
N LYS A 81 -17.23 -5.43 -19.68
CA LYS A 81 -18.29 -4.66 -20.36
C LYS A 81 -19.54 -4.47 -19.50
N THR A 82 -19.48 -4.90 -18.24
CA THR A 82 -20.53 -4.63 -17.27
C THR A 82 -20.34 -3.20 -16.77
N ILE A 83 -21.42 -2.43 -16.71
CA ILE A 83 -21.38 -1.10 -16.14
C ILE A 83 -20.88 -1.15 -14.69
N ILE A 84 -20.11 -0.14 -14.30
CA ILE A 84 -19.61 0.02 -12.93
C ILE A 84 -20.79 0.10 -11.96
N GLY A 85 -21.83 0.84 -12.34
CA GLY A 85 -23.05 1.02 -11.57
C GLY A 85 -22.81 1.82 -10.29
N GLY A 86 -23.88 2.28 -9.66
CA GLY A 86 -23.85 3.10 -8.46
C GLY A 86 -25.08 2.83 -7.60
N VAL A 87 -25.38 3.75 -6.69
CA VAL A 87 -26.54 3.63 -5.77
C VAL A 87 -27.85 3.49 -6.54
N LEU A 88 -27.98 4.18 -7.68
CA LEU A 88 -29.21 4.19 -8.48
C LEU A 88 -29.32 3.01 -9.47
N LYS A 89 -28.20 2.43 -9.88
CA LYS A 89 -28.17 1.36 -10.90
C LYS A 89 -27.12 0.33 -10.53
N LYS A 90 -27.56 -0.88 -10.21
CA LYS A 90 -26.66 -1.99 -9.88
C LYS A 90 -25.72 -2.30 -11.06
N GLY A 91 -24.44 -2.51 -10.75
CA GLY A 91 -23.41 -2.86 -11.71
C GLY A 91 -22.47 -3.91 -11.11
N LEU A 92 -21.19 -3.57 -11.04
CA LEU A 92 -20.14 -4.43 -10.51
C LEU A 92 -20.35 -4.77 -9.02
N SER A 93 -19.86 -5.93 -8.60
CA SER A 93 -19.69 -6.23 -7.18
C SER A 93 -18.64 -5.31 -6.55
N GLY A 94 -18.65 -5.16 -5.22
CA GLY A 94 -17.68 -4.31 -4.51
C GLY A 94 -16.22 -4.69 -4.82
N GLY A 95 -15.91 -5.99 -4.86
CA GLY A 95 -14.56 -6.46 -5.22
C GLY A 95 -14.18 -6.22 -6.68
N GLU A 96 -15.12 -6.25 -7.62
CA GLU A 96 -14.89 -5.89 -9.02
C GLU A 96 -14.71 -4.38 -9.19
N ARG A 97 -15.52 -3.58 -8.49
CA ARG A 97 -15.41 -2.12 -8.46
C ARG A 97 -14.05 -1.68 -7.90
N LYS A 98 -13.62 -2.25 -6.77
CA LYS A 98 -12.31 -1.97 -6.18
C LYS A 98 -11.15 -2.35 -7.10
N ARG A 99 -11.23 -3.51 -7.76
CA ARG A 99 -10.23 -3.92 -8.77
C ARG A 99 -10.24 -3.00 -9.99
N THR A 100 -11.40 -2.50 -10.40
CA THR A 100 -11.51 -1.49 -11.46
C THR A 100 -10.87 -0.17 -11.02
N SER A 101 -11.10 0.29 -9.79
CA SER A 101 -10.46 1.48 -9.22
C SER A 101 -8.93 1.37 -9.22
N ILE A 102 -8.39 0.21 -8.81
CA ILE A 102 -6.95 -0.08 -8.88
C ILE A 102 -6.45 -0.11 -10.33
N GLY A 103 -7.19 -0.73 -11.26
CA GLY A 103 -6.84 -0.79 -12.67
C GLY A 103 -6.81 0.57 -13.36
N TYR A 104 -7.71 1.46 -12.96
CA TYR A 104 -7.78 2.83 -13.44
C TYR A 104 -6.49 3.60 -13.12
N GLU A 105 -5.89 3.35 -11.97
CA GLU A 105 -4.60 3.93 -11.60
C GLU A 105 -3.41 3.21 -12.27
N LEU A 106 -3.45 1.87 -12.33
CA LEU A 106 -2.38 1.05 -12.92
C LEU A 106 -2.22 1.25 -14.43
N ILE A 107 -3.25 1.73 -15.15
CA ILE A 107 -3.16 1.97 -16.60
C ILE A 107 -2.10 3.02 -16.96
N THR A 108 -1.59 3.77 -15.99
CA THR A 108 -0.53 4.77 -16.19
C THR A 108 0.90 4.26 -15.94
N ASP A 109 1.06 2.98 -15.58
CA ASP A 109 2.34 2.39 -15.15
C ASP A 109 3.08 3.24 -14.09
N PRO A 110 2.43 3.54 -12.94
CA PRO A 110 3.09 4.30 -11.89
C PRO A 110 4.31 3.56 -11.33
N ASN A 111 5.24 4.29 -10.70
CA ASN A 111 6.34 3.69 -9.93
C ASN A 111 5.98 3.52 -8.46
N LEU A 112 5.01 4.29 -7.97
CA LEU A 112 4.45 4.22 -6.62
C LEU A 112 2.92 4.17 -6.69
N LEU A 113 2.31 3.20 -6.04
CA LEU A 113 0.87 3.11 -5.87
C LEU A 113 0.56 3.24 -4.38
N LEU A 114 -0.16 4.30 -4.03
CA LEU A 114 -0.70 4.51 -2.70
C LEU A 114 -2.16 4.02 -2.68
N CYS A 115 -2.52 3.14 -1.74
CA CYS A 115 -3.88 2.63 -1.61
C CYS A 115 -4.42 2.94 -0.22
N ASP A 116 -5.47 3.73 -0.13
CA ASP A 116 -6.14 4.00 1.13
C ASP A 116 -7.22 2.94 1.39
N GLU A 117 -7.02 2.14 2.44
CA GLU A 117 -7.92 1.05 2.88
C GLU A 117 -8.54 0.22 1.73
N PRO A 118 -7.73 -0.43 0.87
CA PRO A 118 -8.22 -1.13 -0.32
C PRO A 118 -9.10 -2.35 -0.02
N THR A 119 -9.24 -2.73 1.25
CA THR A 119 -10.05 -3.85 1.73
C THR A 119 -11.34 -3.41 2.42
N SER A 120 -11.57 -2.11 2.56
CA SER A 120 -12.76 -1.59 3.25
C SER A 120 -14.05 -1.99 2.52
N GLY A 121 -15.07 -2.39 3.28
CA GLY A 121 -16.38 -2.81 2.74
C GLY A 121 -16.40 -4.16 2.02
N LEU A 122 -15.32 -4.94 2.08
CA LEU A 122 -15.20 -6.26 1.43
C LEU A 122 -15.19 -7.39 2.46
N ASP A 123 -15.66 -8.57 2.05
CA ASP A 123 -15.51 -9.77 2.86
C ASP A 123 -14.03 -10.21 2.93
N SER A 124 -13.72 -11.09 3.89
CA SER A 124 -12.35 -11.55 4.15
C SER A 124 -11.71 -12.25 2.95
N SER A 125 -12.47 -13.03 2.18
CA SER A 125 -11.98 -13.77 1.03
C SER A 125 -11.65 -12.83 -0.13
N THR A 126 -12.51 -11.85 -0.39
CA THR A 126 -12.29 -10.84 -1.44
C THR A 126 -11.13 -9.92 -1.07
N SER A 127 -11.06 -9.47 0.19
CA SER A 127 -9.95 -8.65 0.70
C SER A 127 -8.59 -9.32 0.47
N LEU A 128 -8.49 -10.61 0.82
CA LEU A 128 -7.28 -11.40 0.63
C LEU A 128 -6.91 -11.55 -0.85
N ARG A 129 -7.89 -11.74 -1.75
CA ARG A 129 -7.67 -11.77 -3.20
C ARG A 129 -7.12 -10.45 -3.72
N ILE A 130 -7.61 -9.31 -3.22
CA ILE A 130 -7.11 -7.98 -3.59
C ILE A 130 -5.67 -7.78 -3.12
N ILE A 131 -5.36 -8.10 -1.86
CA ILE A 131 -3.98 -7.97 -1.35
C ILE A 131 -3.01 -8.88 -2.12
N ARG A 132 -3.40 -10.12 -2.41
CA ARG A 132 -2.59 -11.03 -3.26
C ARG A 132 -2.43 -10.50 -4.68
N MET A 133 -3.45 -9.85 -5.24
CA MET A 133 -3.38 -9.19 -6.54
C MET A 133 -2.38 -8.03 -6.51
N LEU A 134 -2.50 -7.10 -5.55
CA LEU A 134 -1.55 -6.01 -5.36
C LEU A 134 -0.12 -6.53 -5.19
N LYS A 135 0.09 -7.59 -4.40
CA LYS A 135 1.41 -8.21 -4.23
C LYS A 135 1.99 -8.76 -5.54
N ARG A 136 1.15 -9.33 -6.42
CA ARG A 136 1.58 -9.78 -7.76
C ARG A 136 1.93 -8.59 -8.65
N GLU A 137 1.14 -7.53 -8.60
CA GLU A 137 1.37 -6.29 -9.35
C GLU A 137 2.68 -5.59 -8.95
N ALA A 138 2.96 -5.50 -7.64
CA ALA A 138 4.20 -4.97 -7.11
C ALA A 138 5.43 -5.69 -7.69
N ARG A 139 5.40 -7.03 -7.69
CA ARG A 139 6.50 -7.86 -8.22
C ARG A 139 6.62 -7.79 -9.73
N ARG A 140 5.50 -7.85 -10.44
CA ARG A 140 5.48 -7.89 -11.91
C ARG A 140 6.00 -6.59 -12.52
N ASN A 141 5.57 -5.45 -11.98
CA ASN A 141 5.82 -4.14 -12.58
C ASN A 141 6.98 -3.39 -11.92
N ASN A 142 7.68 -4.03 -10.98
CA ASN A 142 8.65 -3.36 -10.10
C ASN A 142 8.05 -2.10 -9.45
N LEU A 143 6.79 -2.23 -9.02
CA LEU A 143 5.96 -1.17 -8.47
C LEU A 143 6.06 -1.20 -6.96
N THR A 144 6.34 -0.06 -6.34
CA THR A 144 6.20 0.08 -4.88
C THR A 144 4.74 0.34 -4.54
N ILE A 145 4.18 -0.47 -3.64
CA ILE A 145 2.81 -0.31 -3.17
C ILE A 145 2.83 -0.01 -1.68
N ILE A 146 2.16 1.05 -1.28
CA ILE A 146 1.95 1.41 0.11
C ILE A 146 0.46 1.45 0.36
N CYS A 147 -0.02 0.75 1.39
CA CYS A 147 -1.43 0.77 1.71
C CYS A 147 -1.70 0.89 3.21
N THR A 148 -2.79 1.58 3.54
CA THR A 148 -3.40 1.56 4.87
C THR A 148 -4.37 0.38 4.96
N ILE A 149 -4.44 -0.30 6.10
CA ILE A 149 -5.45 -1.36 6.35
C ILE A 149 -6.04 -1.19 7.74
N HIS A 150 -7.33 -0.90 7.77
CA HIS A 150 -8.10 -0.81 8.99
C HIS A 150 -8.58 -2.21 9.38
N GLN A 151 -7.79 -2.90 10.21
CA GLN A 151 -8.07 -4.22 10.80
C GLN A 151 -7.82 -5.44 9.87
N PRO A 152 -6.55 -5.78 9.59
CA PRO A 152 -6.24 -6.99 8.81
C PRO A 152 -6.54 -8.26 9.61
N SER A 153 -7.06 -9.30 8.93
CA SER A 153 -7.05 -10.65 9.48
C SER A 153 -5.62 -11.16 9.64
N ALA A 154 -5.40 -12.17 10.50
CA ALA A 154 -4.09 -12.78 10.67
C ALA A 154 -3.47 -13.24 9.34
N GLU A 155 -4.27 -13.87 8.47
CA GLU A 155 -3.81 -14.34 7.16
C GLU A 155 -3.41 -13.18 6.25
N LEU A 156 -4.19 -12.10 6.25
CA LEU A 156 -3.95 -10.92 5.43
C LEU A 156 -2.70 -10.16 5.91
N PHE A 157 -2.52 -10.04 7.23
CA PHE A 157 -1.35 -9.41 7.84
C PHE A 157 -0.04 -9.99 7.33
N TYR A 158 0.07 -11.33 7.25
CA TYR A 158 1.27 -12.00 6.75
C TYR A 158 1.47 -11.93 5.23
N GLN A 159 0.56 -11.33 4.47
CA GLN A 159 0.78 -11.08 3.04
C GLN A 159 1.71 -9.89 2.81
N PHE A 160 1.86 -8.98 3.76
CA PHE A 160 2.72 -7.80 3.61
C PHE A 160 4.20 -8.15 3.79
N ASP A 161 5.05 -7.38 3.10
CA ASP A 161 6.50 -7.57 3.18
C ASP A 161 7.09 -6.69 4.30
N ARG A 162 6.57 -5.46 4.45
CA ARG A 162 6.96 -4.51 5.50
C ARG A 162 5.76 -3.92 6.21
N LEU A 163 5.93 -3.62 7.49
CA LEU A 163 4.97 -2.93 8.36
C LEU A 163 5.59 -1.63 8.85
N LEU A 164 4.83 -0.54 8.75
CA LEU A 164 5.01 0.71 9.47
C LEU A 164 3.83 0.83 10.44
N LEU A 165 4.12 0.90 11.72
CA LEU A 165 3.13 0.99 12.79
C LEU A 165 3.17 2.37 13.42
N LEU A 166 2.05 3.08 13.44
CA LEU A 166 1.93 4.42 13.97
C LEU A 166 0.97 4.49 15.17
N HIS A 167 1.26 5.37 16.13
CA HIS A 167 0.33 5.74 17.19
C HIS A 167 0.49 7.22 17.51
N GLU A 168 -0.60 7.99 17.43
CA GLU A 168 -0.62 9.44 17.64
C GLU A 168 0.49 10.19 16.87
N GLY A 169 0.74 9.78 15.62
CA GLY A 169 1.77 10.38 14.75
C GLY A 169 3.21 9.90 15.01
N HIS A 170 3.42 9.02 15.99
CA HIS A 170 4.74 8.47 16.32
C HIS A 170 4.92 7.08 15.75
N GLN A 171 6.14 6.77 15.31
CA GLN A 171 6.51 5.45 14.83
C GLN A 171 6.73 4.51 16.01
N ILE A 172 6.03 3.37 16.00
CA ILE A 172 6.21 2.29 16.98
C ILE A 172 7.12 1.21 16.41
N TYR A 173 6.94 0.90 15.14
CA TYR A 173 7.66 -0.16 14.44
C TYR A 173 7.81 0.18 12.96
N GLN A 174 8.96 -0.15 12.38
CA GLN A 174 9.17 -0.12 10.94
C GLN A 174 10.11 -1.27 10.57
N GLY A 175 9.65 -2.19 9.73
CA GLY A 175 10.47 -3.37 9.40
C GLY A 175 9.70 -4.47 8.70
N ASN A 176 10.28 -5.66 8.66
CA ASN A 176 9.62 -6.85 8.13
C ASN A 176 8.42 -7.22 9.02
N VAL A 177 7.28 -7.56 8.42
CA VAL A 177 6.08 -7.96 9.17
C VAL A 177 6.35 -9.13 10.12
N ARG A 178 7.21 -10.07 9.73
CA ARG A 178 7.52 -11.29 10.49
C ARG A 178 8.31 -11.02 11.77
N ASP A 179 9.08 -9.93 11.80
CA ASP A 179 9.94 -9.59 12.94
C ASP A 179 9.21 -8.73 13.99
N THR A 180 8.01 -8.25 13.65
CA THR A 180 7.19 -7.38 14.51
C THR A 180 6.98 -7.97 15.90
N THR A 181 6.60 -9.25 15.99
CA THR A 181 6.31 -9.90 17.28
C THR A 181 7.54 -10.04 18.16
N ALA A 182 8.70 -10.33 17.55
CA ALA A 182 9.98 -10.42 18.26
C ALA A 182 10.40 -9.05 18.81
N TYR A 183 10.27 -7.99 18.00
CA TYR A 183 10.52 -6.61 18.44
C TYR A 183 9.62 -6.21 19.61
N LEU A 184 8.30 -6.39 19.47
CA LEU A 184 7.32 -6.04 20.49
C LEU A 184 7.53 -6.81 21.80
N SER A 185 7.94 -8.08 21.70
CA SER A 185 8.24 -8.90 22.89
C SER A 185 9.51 -8.42 23.60
N LYS A 186 10.59 -8.21 22.84
CA LYS A 186 11.91 -7.91 23.38
C LYS A 186 12.01 -6.48 23.94
N ASN A 187 11.47 -5.49 23.22
CA ASN A 187 11.70 -4.08 23.54
C ASN A 187 10.53 -3.42 24.28
N LEU A 188 9.31 -3.98 24.17
CA LEU A 188 8.11 -3.45 24.84
C LEU A 188 7.53 -4.42 25.88
N HIS A 189 8.21 -5.54 26.15
CA HIS A 189 7.83 -6.57 27.13
C HIS A 189 6.41 -7.14 26.93
N LEU A 190 5.93 -7.17 25.68
CA LEU A 190 4.62 -7.70 25.35
C LEU A 190 4.66 -9.23 25.29
N LYS A 191 3.67 -9.86 25.93
CA LYS A 191 3.54 -11.33 25.92
C LYS A 191 2.64 -11.76 24.77
N PHE A 192 3.16 -12.63 23.91
CA PHE A 192 2.40 -13.30 22.86
C PHE A 192 2.00 -14.69 23.34
N GLY A 193 0.71 -14.91 23.53
CA GLY A 193 0.18 -16.25 23.80
C GLY A 193 0.20 -17.10 22.54
N LYS A 194 0.11 -18.43 22.71
CA LYS A 194 0.11 -19.42 21.62
C LYS A 194 -0.99 -19.18 20.56
N PHE A 195 -2.08 -18.50 20.95
CA PHE A 195 -3.23 -18.20 20.10
C PHE A 195 -3.43 -16.70 19.89
N THR A 196 -2.45 -15.86 20.23
CA THR A 196 -2.54 -14.41 20.02
C THR A 196 -2.34 -14.11 18.54
N ASN A 197 -3.36 -13.53 17.90
CA ASN A 197 -3.23 -12.97 16.56
C ASN A 197 -2.35 -11.71 16.62
N PRO A 198 -1.18 -11.68 15.95
CA PRO A 198 -0.33 -10.50 15.95
C PRO A 198 -1.00 -9.28 15.34
N ALA A 199 -1.86 -9.46 14.33
CA ALA A 199 -2.61 -8.36 13.71
C ALA A 199 -3.52 -7.64 14.72
N ASP A 200 -4.20 -8.40 15.59
CA ASP A 200 -5.08 -7.82 16.62
C ASP A 200 -4.28 -7.08 17.69
N LEU A 201 -3.10 -7.59 18.06
CA LEU A 201 -2.25 -6.90 19.04
C LEU A 201 -1.68 -5.61 18.45
N VAL A 202 -1.19 -5.65 17.21
CA VAL A 202 -0.71 -4.48 16.47
C VAL A 202 -1.81 -3.43 16.37
N LEU A 203 -3.05 -3.83 16.08
CA LEU A 203 -4.22 -2.94 16.09
C LEU A 203 -4.51 -2.34 17.47
N LYS A 204 -4.46 -3.15 18.53
CA LYS A 204 -4.62 -2.63 19.90
C LYS A 204 -3.53 -1.64 20.26
N MET A 205 -2.31 -1.83 19.74
CA MET A 205 -1.20 -0.90 19.92
C MET A 205 -1.42 0.42 19.20
N THR A 206 -2.04 0.45 18.01
CA THR A 206 -2.33 1.73 17.34
C THR A 206 -3.48 2.49 17.98
N GLN A 207 -4.46 1.78 18.55
CA GLN A 207 -5.66 2.40 19.11
C GLN A 207 -5.52 2.76 20.58
N VAL A 208 -5.11 1.80 21.43
CA VAL A 208 -5.07 1.96 22.89
C VAL A 208 -3.92 1.12 23.48
N PRO A 209 -2.65 1.56 23.38
CA PRO A 209 -1.48 0.80 23.85
C PRO A 209 -1.59 0.32 25.31
N LYS A 210 -2.21 1.15 26.17
CA LYS A 210 -2.44 0.84 27.59
C LYS A 210 -3.29 -0.42 27.83
N LYS A 211 -4.09 -0.85 26.85
CA LYS A 211 -4.84 -2.12 26.92
C LYS A 211 -3.94 -3.34 26.71
N CYS A 212 -2.78 -3.17 26.08
CA CYS A 212 -1.81 -4.26 25.89
C CYS A 212 -0.92 -4.43 27.13
N SER A 213 -0.53 -3.33 27.76
CA SER A 213 0.14 -3.30 29.06
C SER A 213 -0.10 -1.94 29.72
N PRO A 214 -0.42 -1.90 31.03
CA PRO A 214 -0.66 -0.64 31.75
C PRO A 214 0.56 0.28 31.75
N ASP A 215 1.76 -0.29 31.58
CA ASP A 215 3.02 0.44 31.61
C ASP A 215 3.39 1.10 30.28
N LEU A 216 2.63 0.85 29.20
CA LEU A 216 2.92 1.42 27.88
C LEU A 216 2.42 2.86 27.79
N THR A 217 3.38 3.77 27.59
CA THR A 217 3.16 5.19 27.32
C THR A 217 3.75 5.55 25.95
N VAL A 218 3.26 6.63 25.33
CA VAL A 218 3.78 7.12 24.05
C VAL A 218 5.30 7.32 24.10
N SER A 219 5.81 7.91 25.19
CA SER A 219 7.26 8.11 25.37
C SER A 219 8.06 6.81 25.33
N LYS A 220 7.55 5.72 25.91
CA LYS A 220 8.24 4.42 25.85
C LYS A 220 8.24 3.83 24.44
N LEU A 221 7.15 4.02 23.69
CA LEU A 221 7.07 3.57 22.29
C LEU A 221 8.08 4.31 21.42
N VAL A 222 8.15 5.63 21.58
CA VAL A 222 9.08 6.50 20.85
C VAL A 222 10.53 6.15 21.18
N ILE A 223 10.89 6.10 22.46
CA ILE A 223 12.26 5.79 22.90
C ILE A 223 12.69 4.40 22.38
N ALA A 224 11.80 3.40 22.45
CA ALA A 224 12.10 2.07 21.93
C ALA A 224 12.37 2.07 20.42
N TYR A 225 11.60 2.84 19.65
CA TYR A 225 11.80 2.97 18.21
C TYR A 225 13.12 3.68 17.89
N GLU A 226 13.35 4.87 18.46
CA GLU A 226 14.54 5.71 18.22
C GLU A 226 15.84 4.99 18.59
N GLN A 227 15.85 4.22 19.68
CA GLN A 227 17.07 3.54 20.14
C GLN A 227 17.36 2.25 19.36
N VAL A 228 16.33 1.56 18.86
CA VAL A 228 16.49 0.20 18.32
C VAL A 228 16.31 0.16 16.81
N LEU A 229 15.23 0.74 16.28
CA LEU A 229 14.82 0.59 14.89
C LEU A 229 15.28 1.74 14.00
N GLU A 230 15.23 2.98 14.48
CA GLU A 230 15.62 4.14 13.66
C GLU A 230 17.04 4.01 13.08
N PRO A 231 18.09 3.58 13.83
CA PRO A 231 19.41 3.39 13.27
C PRO A 231 19.46 2.28 12.21
N GLN A 232 18.69 1.21 12.40
CA GLN A 232 18.62 0.09 11.45
C GLN A 232 17.93 0.52 10.16
N VAL A 233 16.83 1.26 10.27
CA VAL A 233 16.11 1.82 9.12
C VAL A 233 17.01 2.78 8.34
N GLN A 234 17.74 3.65 9.03
CA GLN A 234 18.67 4.57 8.39
C GLN A 234 19.78 3.84 7.64
N LEU A 235 20.37 2.80 8.24
CA LEU A 235 21.34 1.93 7.59
C LEU A 235 20.75 1.18 6.37
N GLU A 236 19.49 0.73 6.44
CA GLU A 236 18.81 0.13 5.30
C GLU A 236 18.62 1.11 4.15
N ILE A 237 18.24 2.35 4.46
CA ILE A 237 18.10 3.44 3.48
C ILE A 237 19.45 3.71 2.83
N GLU A 238 20.52 3.88 3.62
CA GLU A 238 21.88 4.10 3.13
C GLU A 238 22.40 2.92 2.30
N GLY A 239 22.15 1.68 2.74
CA GLY A 239 22.48 0.47 1.99
C GLY A 239 21.70 0.36 0.67
N ALA A 240 20.46 0.84 0.63
CA ALA A 240 19.70 0.97 -0.61
C ALA A 240 20.30 2.01 -1.55
N LEU A 241 20.78 3.14 -1.03
CA LEU A 241 21.50 4.14 -1.81
C LEU A 241 22.75 3.55 -2.44
N LEU A 242 23.62 2.89 -1.67
CA LEU A 242 24.85 2.28 -2.18
C LEU A 242 24.56 1.25 -3.27
N SER A 243 23.55 0.39 -3.07
CA SER A 243 23.15 -0.59 -4.09
C SER A 243 22.65 0.08 -5.38
N TYR A 244 21.92 1.19 -5.29
CA TYR A 244 21.44 1.93 -6.45
C TYR A 244 22.61 2.53 -7.27
N TYR A 245 23.64 3.07 -6.59
CA TYR A 245 24.83 3.60 -7.26
C TYR A 245 25.66 2.50 -7.95
N HIS A 246 25.81 1.32 -7.33
CA HIS A 246 26.47 0.16 -7.94
C HIS A 246 25.67 -0.46 -9.09
N VAL A 247 24.34 -0.39 -9.06
CA VAL A 247 23.48 -0.90 -10.14
C VAL A 247 23.53 -0.02 -11.38
N LYS A 248 23.73 1.30 -11.24
CA LYS A 248 23.93 2.20 -12.39
C LYS A 248 25.13 1.80 -13.26
N THR A 249 26.05 1.00 -12.72
CA THR A 249 27.23 0.47 -13.42
C THR A 249 27.01 -0.92 -14.02
N ASP A 250 25.94 -1.64 -13.68
CA ASP A 250 25.75 -3.05 -14.07
C ASP A 250 24.23 -3.38 -14.25
N ILE A 251 23.70 -3.07 -15.44
CA ILE A 251 22.25 -3.06 -15.77
C ILE A 251 21.61 -4.48 -15.76
N ASN A 252 22.39 -5.56 -15.65
CA ASN A 252 21.91 -6.93 -15.89
C ASN A 252 21.55 -7.76 -14.62
N LYS A 253 21.49 -7.18 -13.42
CA LYS A 253 21.36 -7.97 -12.16
C LYS A 253 20.23 -7.56 -11.18
N LEU A 254 19.02 -7.22 -11.64
CA LEU A 254 17.91 -6.86 -10.73
C LEU A 254 16.63 -7.68 -10.88
N ALA A 255 16.74 -9.01 -10.79
CA ALA A 255 15.57 -9.89 -10.76
C ALA A 255 15.22 -10.47 -9.38
N LYS A 256 15.93 -10.16 -8.27
CA LYS A 256 15.77 -11.01 -7.06
C LYS A 256 15.53 -10.43 -5.67
N ASN A 257 15.82 -9.19 -5.27
CA ASN A 257 15.68 -8.86 -3.83
C ASN A 257 15.49 -7.36 -3.52
N ARG A 258 14.26 -6.83 -3.61
CA ARG A 258 13.71 -5.74 -2.76
C ARG A 258 12.35 -5.30 -3.29
N TYR A 259 11.32 -6.10 -2.99
CA TYR A 259 9.93 -5.72 -3.19
C TYR A 259 9.35 -5.42 -1.82
N SER A 260 8.88 -4.20 -1.60
CA SER A 260 8.24 -3.82 -0.34
C SER A 260 6.83 -3.35 -0.63
N ASN A 261 5.86 -4.25 -0.39
CA ASN A 261 4.53 -3.80 -0.02
C ASN A 261 4.63 -3.27 1.42
N PHE A 262 4.42 -1.97 1.57
CA PHE A 262 4.35 -1.35 2.89
C PHE A 262 2.90 -1.36 3.36
N PHE A 263 2.70 -1.96 4.51
CA PHE A 263 1.49 -1.81 5.28
C PHE A 263 1.72 -0.67 6.28
N ILE A 264 0.91 0.39 6.20
CA ILE A 264 0.87 1.44 7.22
C ILE A 264 -0.37 1.18 8.06
N GLN A 265 -0.20 1.05 9.37
CA GLN A 265 -1.30 0.94 10.32
C GLN A 265 -1.25 2.06 11.34
#